data_AF-A0A963MLP8-F1
#
_entry.id   AF-A0A963MLP8-F1
#
_cell.length_a   1.000
_cell.length_b   1.000
_cell.length_c   1.000
_cell.angle_alpha   90.00
_cell.angle_beta   90.00
_cell.angle_gamma   90.00
#
_symmetry.space_group_name_H-M   'P 1'
#
loop_
_entity.id
_entity.type
_entity.pdbx_description
1 polymer ?
#
loop_
_entity_poly.entity_id
_entity_poly.type
_entity_poly.pdbx_seq_one_letter_code
_entity_poly.pdbx_strand_id
1 'polypeptide(L)' 'MLANILLLVIDVAASFLTLMLLARFFMQWQRISFRNQLGQFVVSTTDWIVRPLRRFIPGLFGLDMASLLPAW' A
#
# COMPACT_ATOMS: atom_id res chain seq x y z
N MET A 1 -6.72 13.89 26.03
CA MET A 1 -6.30 14.67 24.83
C MET A 1 -5.08 14.09 24.13
N LEU A 2 -3.97 13.80 24.83
CA LEU A 2 -2.75 13.27 24.19
C LEU A 2 -2.96 11.95 23.43
N ALA A 3 -3.73 11.02 24.02
CA ALA A 3 -4.08 9.74 23.37
C ALA A 3 -4.85 9.92 22.06
N ASN A 4 -5.77 10.88 21.99
CA ASN A 4 -6.55 11.15 20.77
C ASN A 4 -5.66 11.70 19.65
N ILE A 5 -4.67 12.53 20.00
CA ILE A 5 -3.69 13.05 19.03
C ILE A 5 -2.83 11.90 18.49
N LEU A 6 -2.37 11.01 19.36
CA LEU A 6 -1.62 9.81 18.96
C LEU A 6 -2.45 8.91 18.04
N LEU A 7 -3.70 8.64 18.41
CA LEU A 7 -4.62 7.86 17.59
C LEU A 7 -4.83 8.50 16.22
N LEU A 8 -5.03 9.81 16.14
CA LEU A 8 -5.17 10.53 14.87
C LEU A 8 -3.93 10.39 13.99
N VAL A 9 -2.72 10.52 14.56
CA VAL A 9 -1.48 10.36 13.79
C VAL A 9 -1.35 8.95 13.23
N ILE A 10 -1.68 7.94 14.04
CA ILE A 10 -1.68 6.54 13.60
C ILE A 10 -2.70 6.33 12.49
N ASP A 11 -3.90 6.88 12.64
CA ASP A 11 -5.01 6.71 11.69
C ASP A 11 -4.70 7.36 10.34
N VAL A 12 -4.12 8.56 10.36
CA VAL A 12 -3.65 9.26 9.15
C VAL A 12 -2.51 8.50 8.48
N ALA A 13 -1.53 8.02 9.26
CA ALA A 13 -0.41 7.25 8.72
C ALA A 13 -0.87 5.92 8.10
N ALA A 14 -1.81 5.23 8.76
CA ALA A 14 -2.41 4.00 8.26
C ALA A 14 -3.20 4.28 6.97
N SER A 15 -4.06 5.30 6.97
CA SER A 15 -4.83 5.70 5.78
C SER A 15 -3.94 6.06 4.60
N PHE A 16 -2.83 6.76 4.85
CA PHE A 16 -1.84 7.10 3.84
C PHE A 16 -1.16 5.86 3.25
N LEU A 17 -0.76 4.90 4.11
CA LEU A 17 -0.21 3.62 3.65
C LEU A 17 -1.23 2.83 2.83
N THR A 18 -2.49 2.79 3.24
CA THR A 18 -3.58 2.15 2.48
C THR A 18 -3.73 2.77 1.10
N LEU A 19 -3.71 4.10 1.00
CA LEU A 19 -3.75 4.80 -0.29
C LEU A 19 -2.56 4.43 -1.19
N MET A 20 -1.36 4.32 -0.64
CA MET A 20 -0.17 3.92 -1.40
C MET A 20 -0.24 2.47 -1.90
N LEU A 21 -0.76 1.56 -1.08
CA LEU A 21 -0.98 0.17 -1.48
C LEU A 21 -2.02 0.08 -2.62
N LEU A 22 -3.13 0.81 -2.48
CA LEU A 22 -4.14 0.95 -3.55
C LEU A 22 -3.53 1.56 -4.83
N ALA A 23 -2.70 2.59 -4.70
CA ALA A 23 -2.01 3.19 -5.84
C ALA A 23 -1.07 2.17 -6.52
N ARG A 24 -0.34 1.37 -5.73
CA ARG A 24 0.52 0.29 -6.26
C ARG A 24 -0.31 -0.73 -7.04
N PHE A 25 -1.44 -1.16 -6.50
CA PHE A 25 -2.37 -2.06 -7.16
C PHE A 25 -2.94 -1.46 -8.45
N PHE A 26 -3.36 -0.19 -8.41
CA PHE A 26 -3.89 0.50 -9.57
C PHE A 26 -2.86 0.66 -10.69
N MET A 27 -1.60 0.97 -10.33
CA MET A 27 -0.50 1.01 -11.29
C MET A 27 -0.22 -0.38 -11.90
N GLN A 28 -0.32 -1.45 -11.12
CA GLN A 28 -0.24 -2.83 -11.63
C GLN A 28 -1.41 -3.15 -12.58
N TRP A 29 -2.64 -2.80 -12.19
CA TRP A 29 -3.87 -3.01 -12.97
C TRP A 29 -3.76 -2.36 -14.36
N GLN A 30 -3.36 -1.10 -14.38
CA GLN A 30 -3.18 -0.33 -15.62
C GLN A 30 -1.88 -0.64 -16.36
N ARG A 31 -1.05 -1.58 -15.84
CA ARG A 31 0.28 -1.91 -16.38
C ARG A 31 1.19 -0.68 -16.55
N ILE A 32 1.05 0.29 -15.65
CA ILE A 32 1.86 1.51 -15.64
C ILE A 32 3.27 1.14 -15.19
N SER A 33 4.27 1.62 -15.91
CA SER A 33 5.67 1.42 -15.56
C SER A 33 6.00 2.09 -14.23
N PHE A 34 6.54 1.32 -13.27
CA PHE A 34 7.05 1.83 -11.99
C PHE A 34 8.36 2.64 -12.13
N ARG A 35 8.86 2.87 -13.35
CA ARG A 35 10.09 3.64 -13.57
C ARG A 35 9.90 5.15 -13.40
N ASN A 36 8.66 5.64 -13.42
CA ASN A 36 8.37 7.05 -13.16
C ASN A 36 8.60 7.41 -11.68
N GLN A 37 8.80 8.69 -11.39
CA GLN A 37 9.07 9.18 -10.03
C GLN A 37 7.98 8.77 -9.04
N LEU A 38 6.71 8.83 -9.46
CA LEU A 38 5.57 8.41 -8.64
C LEU A 38 5.59 6.90 -8.34
N GLY A 39 5.90 6.07 -9.34
CA GLY A 39 5.99 4.62 -9.16
C GLY A 39 7.14 4.21 -8.26
N GLN A 40 8.30 4.87 -8.38
CA GLN A 40 9.41 4.65 -7.46
C GLN A 40 9.06 5.08 -6.02
N PHE A 41 8.36 6.19 -5.85
CA PHE A 41 7.90 6.66 -4.53
C PHE A 41 6.90 5.69 -3.87
N VAL A 42 5.92 5.22 -4.63
CA VAL A 42 4.95 4.23 -4.15
C VAL A 42 5.65 2.93 -3.78
N VAL A 43 6.54 2.44 -4.64
CA VAL A 43 7.28 1.20 -4.38
C VAL A 43 8.21 1.36 -3.18
N SER A 44 9.01 2.41 -3.09
CA SER A 44 9.96 2.60 -1.98
C SER A 44 9.26 2.70 -0.62
N THR A 45 8.10 3.36 -0.57
CA THR A 45 7.35 3.55 0.69
C THR A 45 6.58 2.30 1.09
N THR A 46 6.20 1.43 0.15
CA THR A 46 5.40 0.22 0.44
C THR A 46 6.22 -1.07 0.41
N ASP A 47 7.40 -1.11 -0.22
CA ASP A 47 8.16 -2.35 -0.44
C ASP A 47 8.57 -3.04 0.86
N TRP A 48 8.93 -2.27 1.88
CA TRP A 48 9.35 -2.81 3.16
C TRP A 48 8.23 -3.57 3.87
N ILE A 49 6.96 -3.22 3.62
CA ILE A 49 5.78 -3.92 4.13
C ILE A 49 5.39 -5.07 3.19
N VAL A 50 5.33 -4.79 1.89
CA VAL A 50 4.79 -5.72 0.88
C VAL A 50 5.72 -6.92 0.66
N ARG A 51 7.06 -6.74 0.67
CA ARG A 51 8.03 -7.84 0.48
C ARG A 51 7.92 -8.95 1.54
N PRO A 52 7.89 -8.66 2.85
CA PRO A 52 7.67 -9.71 3.85
C PRO A 52 6.26 -10.29 3.78
N LEU A 53 5.22 -9.48 3.50
CA LEU A 53 3.85 -10.00 3.34
C LEU A 53 3.71 -10.98 2.17
N ARG A 54 4.39 -10.72 1.03
CA ARG A 54 4.43 -11.62 -0.14
C ARG A 54 4.99 -13.01 0.15
N ARG A 55 5.70 -13.19 1.28
CA ARG A 55 6.13 -14.53 1.71
C ARG A 55 4.99 -15.36 2.29
N PHE A 56 3.99 -14.73 2.90
CA PHE A 56 2.87 -15.40 3.54
C PHE A 56 1.63 -15.43 2.65
N ILE A 57 1.44 -14.41 1.82
CA ILE A 57 0.33 -14.31 0.88
C ILE A 57 0.93 -14.33 -0.54
N PRO A 58 0.91 -15.47 -1.25
CA PRO A 58 1.30 -15.47 -2.66
C PRO A 58 0.33 -14.55 -3.41
N GLY A 59 0.88 -13.61 -4.20
CA GLY A 59 0.07 -12.69 -4.98
C GLY A 59 -0.82 -13.46 -5.95
N LEU A 60 -2.12 -13.47 -5.70
CA LEU A 60 -3.11 -14.11 -6.57
C LEU A 60 -3.22 -13.29 -7.87
N PHE A 61 -2.88 -13.91 -9.00
CA PHE A 61 -3.19 -13.41 -10.35
C PHE A 61 -2.57 -12.07 -10.79
N GLY A 62 -1.47 -11.61 -10.17
CA GLY A 62 -0.92 -10.28 -10.50
C GLY A 62 -1.87 -9.14 -10.13
N LEU A 63 -2.85 -9.44 -9.27
CA LEU A 63 -3.82 -8.52 -8.72
C LEU A 63 -3.68 -8.60 -7.20
N ASP A 64 -3.18 -7.52 -6.62
CA ASP A 64 -3.02 -7.33 -5.18
C ASP A 64 -4.39 -7.26 -4.48
N MET A 65 -5.02 -8.43 -4.28
CA MET A 65 -6.25 -8.60 -3.49
C MET A 65 -6.09 -8.15 -2.03
N ALA A 66 -4.84 -7.93 -1.59
CA ALA A 66 -4.52 -7.29 -0.31
C ALA A 66 -4.96 -5.81 -0.24
N SER A 67 -5.27 -5.19 -1.39
CA SER A 67 -5.77 -3.80 -1.44
C SER A 67 -7.30 -3.71 -1.30
N LEU A 68 -8.01 -4.80 -1.54
CA LEU A 68 -9.49 -4.86 -1.50
C LEU A 68 -10.02 -5.26 -0.13
N LEU A 69 -9.32 -6.16 0.57
CA LEU A 69 -9.72 -6.64 1.89
C LEU A 69 -9.75 -5.58 3.02
N PRO A 70 -8.90 -4.53 3.03
CA PRO A 70 -8.97 -3.46 4.03
C PRO A 70 -9.89 -2.30 3.61
N ALA A 71 -10.56 -2.36 2.45
CA ALA A 71 -11.45 -1.31 1.97
C ALA A 71 -12.87 -1.39 2.55
N TRP A 72 -13.04 -2.13 3.66
CA TRP A 72 -14.27 -2.21 4.43
C TRP A 72 -14.04 -1.77 5.87
#